data_AF-A0A480BU52-F1
#
_entry.id   AF-A0A480BU52-F1
#
_cell.length_a   1.000
_cell.length_b   1.000
_cell.length_c   1.000
_cell.angle_alpha   90.00
_cell.angle_beta   90.00
_cell.angle_gamma   90.00
#
_symmetry.space_group_name_H-M   'P 1'
#
loop_
_entity.id
_entity.type
_entity.pdbx_description
1 polymer ?
#
loop_
_entity_poly.entity_id
_entity_poly.type
_entity_poly.pdbx_seq_one_letter_code
_entity_poly.pdbx_strand_id
1 'polypeptide(L)'
;MTEKSAGWRPIETAPLNGDDVLLLIEQPENPLHNASRSVSIGAYGVDGGRENDPTWCFAGWDWCADKYVRGGGTPTHWMPLPPPPEGMR
;
A
#
# COMPACT_ATOMS: atom_id res chain seq x y z
N MET A 1 -16.77 -22.79 6.40
CA MET A 1 -16.30 -21.56 7.08
C MET A 1 -16.26 -20.49 6.01
N THR A 2 -17.14 -19.51 6.08
CA THR A 2 -17.26 -18.48 5.06
C THR A 2 -16.06 -17.56 5.18
N GLU A 3 -15.09 -17.69 4.28
CA GLU A 3 -14.05 -16.67 4.09
C GLU A 3 -14.76 -15.35 3.85
N LYS A 4 -14.78 -14.50 4.87
CA LYS A 4 -15.25 -13.13 4.74
C LYS A 4 -14.21 -12.49 3.84
N SER A 5 -14.53 -12.34 2.56
CA SER A 5 -13.69 -11.63 1.59
C SER A 5 -13.17 -10.37 2.29
N ALA A 6 -11.86 -10.30 2.50
CA ALA A 6 -11.22 -9.13 3.07
C ALA A 6 -11.28 -8.03 2.00
N GLY A 7 -12.47 -7.46 1.79
CA GLY A 7 -12.66 -6.40 0.82
C GLY A 7 -11.92 -5.13 1.24
N TRP A 8 -11.80 -4.22 0.30
CA TRP A 8 -11.27 -2.88 0.52
C TRP A 8 -11.97 -2.19 1.70
N ARG A 9 -11.17 -1.64 2.61
CA ARG A 9 -11.63 -0.90 3.80
C ARG A 9 -11.20 0.56 3.69
N PRO A 10 -11.96 1.53 4.22
CA PRO A 10 -11.56 2.93 4.23
C PRO A 10 -10.18 3.11 4.88
N ILE A 11 -9.34 3.98 4.32
CA ILE A 11 -7.96 4.18 4.77
C ILE A 11 -7.86 4.62 6.23
N GLU A 12 -8.89 5.29 6.77
CA GLU A 12 -8.94 5.75 8.16
C GLU A 12 -8.99 4.58 9.17
N THR A 13 -9.31 3.37 8.69
CA THR A 13 -9.35 2.15 9.50
C THR A 13 -8.08 1.32 9.39
N ALA A 14 -7.09 1.79 8.63
CA ALA A 14 -5.84 1.07 8.40
C ALA A 14 -4.95 1.06 9.64
N PRO A 15 -4.14 0.00 9.81
CA PRO A 15 -3.16 -0.04 10.88
C PRO A 15 -2.09 1.06 10.67
N LEU A 16 -1.80 1.82 11.73
CA LEU A 16 -0.80 2.91 11.72
C LEU A 16 0.47 2.52 12.49
N ASN A 17 0.68 1.22 12.71
CA ASN A 17 1.77 0.64 13.49
C ASN A 17 2.99 0.26 12.63
N GLY A 18 2.96 0.57 11.33
CA GLY A 18 4.01 0.21 10.38
C GLY A 18 3.83 -1.16 9.71
N ASP A 19 2.70 -1.86 9.93
CA ASP A 19 2.41 -3.10 9.22
C ASP A 19 2.21 -2.85 7.72
N ASP A 20 2.75 -3.74 6.88
CA ASP A 20 2.56 -3.71 5.45
C ASP A 20 1.11 -4.08 5.07
N VAL A 21 0.54 -3.30 4.14
CA VAL A 21 -0.82 -3.47 3.62
C VAL A 21 -0.85 -3.24 2.11
N LEU A 22 -1.91 -3.72 1.45
CA LEU A 22 -2.25 -3.25 0.11
C LEU A 22 -3.01 -1.94 0.22
N LEU A 23 -2.63 -0.95 -0.59
CA LEU A 23 -3.28 0.36 -0.67
C LEU A 23 -3.92 0.55 -2.04
N LEU A 24 -5.15 1.08 -2.05
CA LEU A 24 -5.77 1.64 -3.25
C LEU A 24 -5.49 3.15 -3.27
N ILE A 25 -4.76 3.60 -4.29
CA ILE A 25 -4.25 4.97 -4.41
C ILE A 25 -4.98 5.67 -5.54
N GLU A 26 -5.51 6.86 -5.26
CA GLU A 26 -6.03 7.79 -6.25
C GLU A 26 -4.96 8.80 -6.66
N GLN A 27 -5.04 9.24 -7.93
CA GLN A 27 -4.10 10.18 -8.53
C GLN A 27 -2.64 9.77 -8.30
N PRO A 28 -2.26 8.52 -8.59
CA PRO A 28 -0.94 8.03 -8.25
C PRO A 28 0.14 8.75 -9.06
N GLU A 29 1.21 9.15 -8.38
CA GLU A 29 2.48 9.52 -9.00
C GLU A 29 3.35 8.26 -9.08
N ASN A 30 3.90 7.98 -10.26
CA ASN A 30 4.65 6.75 -10.53
C ASN A 30 3.83 5.47 -10.26
N PRO A 31 2.62 5.30 -10.82
CA PRO A 31 1.86 4.08 -10.61
C PRO A 31 2.57 2.88 -11.24
N LEU A 32 2.45 1.72 -10.60
CA LEU A 32 2.94 0.44 -11.14
C LEU A 32 2.27 0.06 -12.48
N HIS A 33 1.11 0.65 -12.78
CA HIS A 33 0.36 0.43 -14.02
C HIS A 33 -0.20 1.75 -14.54
N ASN A 34 -0.38 1.88 -15.87
CA ASN A 34 -0.97 3.06 -16.48
C ASN A 34 -2.48 3.15 -16.20
N ALA A 35 -2.85 3.68 -15.03
CA ALA A 35 -4.21 3.76 -14.55
C ALA A 35 -4.43 4.98 -13.64
N SER A 36 -5.65 5.52 -13.63
CA SER A 36 -6.06 6.65 -12.76
C SER A 36 -6.22 6.27 -11.29
N ARG A 37 -6.22 4.96 -11.00
CA ARG A 37 -6.14 4.36 -9.67
C ARG A 37 -5.13 3.23 -9.73
N SER A 38 -4.32 3.07 -8.69
CA SER A 38 -3.34 1.99 -8.60
C SER A 38 -3.43 1.26 -7.28
N VAL A 39 -3.04 -0.02 -7.30
CA VAL A 39 -2.79 -0.80 -6.08
C VAL A 39 -1.28 -0.89 -5.87
N SER A 40 -0.83 -0.67 -4.65
CA SER A 40 0.57 -0.88 -4.26
C SER A 40 0.68 -1.42 -2.83
N ILE A 41 1.83 -1.97 -2.49
CA ILE A 41 2.18 -2.33 -1.12
C ILE A 41 2.77 -1.10 -0.41
N GLY A 42 2.39 -0.89 0.85
CA GLY A 42 2.88 0.20 1.66
C GLY A 42 2.61 0.05 3.15
N ALA A 43 3.18 0.95 3.93
CA ALA A 43 3.06 1.02 5.38
C ALA A 43 3.03 2.47 5.86
N TYR A 44 2.57 2.69 7.09
CA TYR A 44 2.48 4.01 7.70
C TYR A 44 3.70 4.29 8.58
N GLY A 45 4.34 5.46 8.39
CA GLY A 45 5.48 5.90 9.17
C GLY A 45 6.71 5.03 9.09
N VAL A 46 7.13 4.75 7.86
CA VAL A 46 8.31 3.92 7.57
C VAL A 46 9.60 4.61 8.01
N ASP A 47 9.69 5.93 7.89
CA ASP A 47 10.92 6.68 8.21
C ASP A 47 10.99 7.05 9.70
N GLY A 48 11.23 6.05 10.55
CA GLY A 48 11.42 6.24 11.99
C GLY A 48 10.13 6.13 12.82
N GLY A 49 9.06 5.56 12.28
CA GLY A 49 7.79 5.37 12.97
C GLY A 49 6.84 6.56 12.80
N ARG A 50 5.57 6.34 13.16
CA ARG A 50 4.47 7.33 13.07
C ARG A 50 4.79 8.71 13.66
N GLU A 51 5.57 8.78 14.72
CA GLU A 51 5.90 10.07 15.38
C GLU A 51 6.88 10.91 14.57
N ASN A 52 7.75 10.27 13.77
CA ASN A 52 8.75 10.95 12.96
C ASN A 52 8.28 11.14 11.50
N ASP A 53 7.48 10.21 11.01
CA ASP A 53 6.90 10.24 9.67
C ASP A 53 5.40 9.87 9.73
N PRO A 54 4.49 10.84 9.94
CA PRO A 54 3.06 10.55 9.99
C PRO A 54 2.46 10.48 8.58
N THR A 55 3.07 9.70 7.68
CA THR A 55 2.62 9.57 6.28
C THR A 55 2.59 8.11 5.81
N TRP A 56 1.82 7.86 4.75
CA TRP A 56 1.84 6.58 4.04
C TRP A 56 3.02 6.55 3.07
N CYS A 57 3.78 5.45 3.11
CA CYS A 57 4.85 5.15 2.19
C CYS A 57 4.49 3.91 1.39
N PHE A 58 4.64 3.95 0.07
CA PHE A 58 4.33 2.82 -0.80
C PHE A 58 5.24 2.80 -2.03
N ALA A 59 5.30 1.64 -2.68
CA ALA A 59 6.11 1.46 -3.87
C ALA A 59 5.48 2.16 -5.09
N GLY A 60 6.31 2.80 -5.91
CA GLY A 60 5.98 3.31 -7.23
C GLY A 60 6.99 2.84 -8.27
N TRP A 61 6.66 3.04 -9.54
CA TRP A 61 7.51 2.71 -10.69
C TRP A 61 7.78 3.95 -11.53
N ASP A 62 9.04 4.38 -11.58
CA ASP A 62 9.50 5.44 -12.46
C ASP A 62 9.69 4.85 -13.86
N TRP A 63 8.71 5.07 -14.73
CA TRP A 63 8.69 4.58 -16.11
C TRP A 63 9.80 5.18 -16.98
N CYS A 64 10.33 6.35 -16.62
CA CYS A 64 11.40 7.00 -17.38
C CYS A 64 12.77 6.42 -17.03
N ALA A 65 12.99 6.09 -15.76
CA ALA A 65 14.25 5.55 -15.27
C ALA A 65 14.26 4.01 -15.12
N ASP A 66 13.14 3.34 -15.42
CA ASP A 66 12.96 1.89 -15.34
C ASP A 66 13.35 1.31 -13.97
N LYS A 67 12.87 1.94 -12.89
CA LYS A 67 13.22 1.56 -11.51
C LYS A 67 12.08 1.79 -10.51
N TYR A 68 12.16 1.06 -9.39
CA TYR A 68 11.32 1.34 -8.23
C TYR A 68 11.71 2.66 -7.55
N VAL A 69 10.69 3.38 -7.11
CA VAL A 69 10.80 4.64 -6.37
C VAL A 69 9.74 4.68 -5.26
N ARG A 70 9.80 5.69 -4.39
CA ARG A 70 8.66 6.02 -3.52
C ARG A 70 7.51 6.50 -4.40
N GLY A 71 6.35 5.86 -4.26
CA GLY A 71 5.13 6.28 -4.94
C GLY A 71 4.58 7.57 -4.32
N GLY A 72 3.79 8.30 -5.09
CA GLY A 72 2.99 9.42 -4.62
C GLY A 72 1.50 9.23 -4.94
N GLY A 73 0.66 10.15 -4.47
CA GLY A 73 -0.81 10.09 -4.60
C GLY A 73 -1.52 9.93 -3.25
N THR A 74 -2.82 9.69 -3.29
CA THR A 74 -3.67 9.63 -2.09
C THR A 74 -4.21 8.22 -1.85
N PRO A 75 -3.74 7.50 -0.83
CA PRO A 75 -4.38 6.25 -0.39
C PRO A 75 -5.81 6.52 0.08
N THR A 76 -6.77 5.77 -0.46
CA THR A 76 -8.20 5.88 -0.11
C THR A 76 -8.74 4.65 0.59
N HIS A 77 -8.16 3.48 0.29
CA HIS A 77 -8.56 2.22 0.90
C HIS A 77 -7.36 1.32 1.16
N TRP A 78 -7.54 0.33 2.03
CA TRP A 78 -6.54 -0.68 2.32
C TRP A 78 -7.12 -2.09 2.38
N MET A 79 -6.25 -3.08 2.27
CA MET A 79 -6.51 -4.49 2.56
C MET A 79 -5.29 -5.09 3.28
N PRO A 80 -5.50 -6.07 4.20
CA PRO A 80 -4.38 -6.84 4.72
C PRO A 80 -3.68 -7.59 3.59
N LEU A 81 -2.37 -7.84 3.74
CA LEU A 81 -1.69 -8.76 2.84
C LEU A 81 -2.35 -10.16 2.93
N PRO A 82 -2.48 -10.86 1.79
CA PRO A 82 -2.95 -12.24 1.83
C PRO A 82 -1.98 -13.09 2.67
N PRO A 83 -2.47 -14.11 3.37
CA PRO A 83 -1.58 -15.02 4.09
C PRO A 83 -0.59 -15.65 3.09
N PRO A 84 0.64 -15.94 3.53
CA PRO A 84 1.59 -16.71 2.72
C PRO A 84 0.96 -18.04 2.26
N PRO A 85 1.37 -18.58 1.10
CA PRO A 85 0.92 -19.89 0.66
C PRO A 85 1.19 -20.96 1.72
N GLU A 86 0.27 -21.90 1.90
CA GLU A 86 0.46 -23.03 2.80
C GLU A 86 1.72 -23.82 2.42
N GLY A 87 2.56 -24.15 3.42
CA GLY A 87 3.76 -24.96 3.23
C GLY A 87 5.04 -24.19 2.88
N MET A 88 5.00 -22.87 2.75
CA MET A 88 6.20 -22.04 2.70
C MET A 88 6.85 -22.02 4.10
N ARG A 89 7.97 -22.74 4.27
CA ARG A 89 8.85 -22.70 5.45
C ARG A 89 10.14 -21.99 5.10
#